data_AF-A0A5C6UF26-F1
#
_entry.id   AF-A0A5C6UF26-F1
#
_cell.length_a   1.000
_cell.length_b   1.000
_cell.length_c   1.000
_cell.angle_alpha   90.00
_cell.angle_beta   90.00
_cell.angle_gamma   90.00
#
_symmetry.space_group_name_H-M   'P 1'
#
loop_
_entity.id
_entity.type
_entity.pdbx_description
1 polymer ?
#
loop_
_entity_poly.entity_id
_entity_poly.type
_entity_poly.pdbx_seq_one_letter_code
_entity_poly.pdbx_strand_id
1 'polypeptide(L)'
;MAATEGGWGELGHDLWRRTKRPLRHATFVSFFIGSVVGIGGLGIWVELINLGRGDSPVDLASLRTALATFFPALVGSTCFQIILGRYLKALKAVTFPASIALAVVGFWLIFDRGLTAHKAITIAILATIVSLWFWWIANADNPDFFDETLPLAAVGGDTARPLDGNLDGFDA
;
A
#
# COMPACT_ATOMS: atom_id res chain seq x y z
N MET A 1 -18.56 -15.98 25.96
CA MET A 1 -18.87 -15.55 24.58
C MET A 1 -19.54 -14.19 24.66
N ALA A 2 -18.79 -13.10 24.47
CA ALA A 2 -19.34 -11.75 24.45
C ALA A 2 -19.34 -11.26 23.00
N ALA A 3 -20.50 -11.30 22.36
CA ALA A 3 -20.75 -10.65 21.08
C ALA A 3 -21.29 -9.25 21.38
N THR A 4 -20.42 -8.24 21.47
CA THR A 4 -20.86 -6.86 21.79
C THR A 4 -20.02 -5.75 21.14
N GLU A 5 -19.55 -5.92 19.91
CA GLU A 5 -19.19 -4.76 19.07
C GLU A 5 -19.69 -5.03 17.65
N GLY A 6 -20.58 -4.17 17.13
CA GLY A 6 -21.08 -4.30 15.76
C GLY A 6 -19.93 -4.29 14.75
N GLY A 7 -20.12 -4.86 13.56
CA GLY A 7 -19.04 -5.03 12.56
C GLY A 7 -18.28 -3.75 12.17
N TRP A 8 -18.84 -2.57 12.45
CA TRP A 8 -18.17 -1.27 12.32
C TRP A 8 -17.10 -1.00 13.38
N GLY A 9 -17.29 -1.43 14.62
CA GLY A 9 -16.31 -1.26 15.71
C GLY A 9 -15.07 -2.13 15.48
N GLU A 10 -15.29 -3.40 15.15
CA GLU A 10 -14.21 -4.34 14.80
C GLU A 10 -13.43 -3.85 13.55
N LEU A 11 -14.13 -3.36 12.53
CA LEU A 11 -13.51 -2.78 11.35
C LEU A 11 -12.67 -1.54 11.71
N GLY A 12 -13.22 -0.62 12.50
CA GLY A 12 -12.52 0.60 12.89
C GLY A 12 -11.24 0.31 13.69
N HIS A 13 -11.32 -0.61 14.65
CA HIS A 13 -10.17 -1.06 15.42
C HIS A 13 -9.12 -1.73 14.53
N ASP A 14 -9.53 -2.60 13.60
CA ASP A 14 -8.60 -3.25 12.67
C ASP A 14 -7.92 -2.24 11.72
N LEU A 15 -8.68 -1.29 11.17
CA LEU A 15 -8.14 -0.23 10.30
C LEU A 15 -7.12 0.64 11.04
N TRP A 16 -7.42 1.02 12.28
CA TRP A 16 -6.51 1.82 13.10
C TRP A 16 -5.22 1.07 13.43
N ARG A 17 -5.35 -0.21 13.80
CA ARG A 17 -4.21 -1.11 14.05
C ARG A 17 -3.33 -1.22 12.80
N ARG A 18 -3.91 -1.49 11.63
CA ARG A 18 -3.21 -1.59 10.34
C ARG A 18 -2.57 -0.28 9.90
N THR A 19 -3.12 0.86 10.29
CA THR A 19 -2.52 2.16 10.01
C THR A 19 -1.27 2.39 10.86
N LYS A 20 -1.31 2.05 12.16
CA LYS A 20 -0.24 2.37 13.11
C LYS A 20 0.88 1.35 13.19
N ARG A 21 0.57 0.05 13.13
CA ARG A 21 1.56 -1.03 13.32
C ARG A 21 2.77 -0.92 12.39
N PRO A 22 2.61 -0.67 11.08
CA PRO A 22 3.74 -0.70 10.15
C PRO A 22 4.72 0.46 10.33
N LEU A 23 4.31 1.56 10.97
CA LEU A 23 5.19 2.70 11.27
C LEU A 23 6.36 2.35 12.20
N ARG A 24 6.28 1.21 12.89
CA ARG A 24 7.35 0.70 13.76
C ARG A 24 8.39 -0.15 13.04
N HIS A 25 8.15 -0.51 11.77
CA HIS A 25 9.03 -1.37 11.00
C HIS A 25 9.71 -0.56 9.89
N ALA A 26 11.03 -0.43 9.97
CA ALA A 26 11.82 0.33 9.01
C ALA A 26 11.71 -0.28 7.62
N THR A 27 11.76 -1.62 7.51
CA THR A 27 11.62 -2.33 6.23
C THR A 27 10.30 -1.98 5.54
N PHE A 28 9.19 -1.98 6.28
CA PHE A 28 7.89 -1.61 5.73
C PHE A 28 7.89 -0.17 5.18
N VAL A 29 8.33 0.80 5.99
CA VAL A 29 8.32 2.22 5.61
C VAL A 29 9.24 2.48 4.41
N SER A 30 10.45 1.92 4.43
CA SER A 30 11.41 2.03 3.33
C SER A 30 10.87 1.38 2.05
N PHE A 31 10.23 0.22 2.13
CA PHE A 31 9.61 -0.44 0.97
C PHE A 31 8.45 0.41 0.43
N PHE A 32 7.60 0.95 1.29
CA PHE A 32 6.50 1.81 0.88
C PHE A 32 7.01 3.07 0.16
N ILE A 33 7.96 3.79 0.75
CA ILE A 33 8.48 5.03 0.17
C ILE A 33 9.27 4.74 -1.11
N GLY A 34 10.18 3.76 -1.10
CA GLY A 34 11.05 3.46 -2.23
C GLY A 34 10.31 2.80 -3.39
N SER A 35 9.61 1.70 -3.12
CA SER A 35 8.99 0.87 -4.15
C SER A 35 7.62 1.40 -4.57
N VAL A 36 6.76 1.75 -3.62
CA VAL A 36 5.37 2.13 -3.95
C VAL A 36 5.29 3.60 -4.39
N VAL A 37 5.85 4.52 -3.60
CA VAL A 37 5.83 5.95 -3.91
C VAL A 37 6.90 6.32 -4.95
N GLY A 38 8.12 5.82 -4.80
CA GLY A 38 9.21 6.06 -5.75
C GLY A 38 8.98 5.38 -7.09
N ILE A 39 9.15 4.05 -7.14
CA ILE A 39 9.09 3.28 -8.39
C ILE A 39 7.66 3.24 -8.95
N GLY A 40 6.66 2.95 -8.13
CA GLY A 40 5.25 2.93 -8.57
C GLY A 40 4.78 4.28 -9.11
N GLY A 41 5.27 5.38 -8.53
CA GLY A 41 4.93 6.75 -8.92
C GLY A 41 5.73 7.32 -10.09
N LEU A 42 6.58 6.54 -10.77
CA LEU A 42 7.50 7.06 -11.81
C LEU A 42 6.82 7.93 -12.87
N GLY A 43 5.63 7.56 -13.34
CA GLY A 43 4.88 8.37 -14.30
C GLY A 43 4.53 9.78 -13.77
N ILE A 44 4.19 9.88 -12.49
CA ILE A 44 3.92 11.17 -11.84
C ILE A 44 5.23 11.96 -11.68
N TRP A 45 6.32 11.30 -11.29
CA TRP A 45 7.62 11.96 -11.12
C TRP A 45 8.15 12.55 -12.43
N VAL A 46 8.02 11.84 -13.55
CA VAL A 46 8.40 12.33 -14.88
C VAL A 46 7.67 13.62 -15.21
N GLU A 47 6.34 13.66 -15.01
CA GLU A 47 5.54 14.85 -15.28
C GLU A 47 5.89 16.01 -14.34
N LEU A 48 6.18 15.74 -13.06
CA LEU A 48 6.64 16.78 -12.13
C LEU A 48 8.00 17.38 -12.52
N ILE A 49 8.93 16.55 -13.02
CA ILE A 49 10.22 17.01 -13.53
C ILE A 49 10.02 17.86 -14.81
N ASN A 50 9.16 17.42 -15.72
CA ASN A 50 8.84 18.15 -16.94
C ASN A 50 8.22 19.53 -16.62
N LEU A 51 7.30 19.59 -15.65
CA LEU A 51 6.72 20.84 -15.16
C LEU A 51 7.77 21.77 -14.56
N GLY A 52 8.76 21.23 -13.83
CA GLY A 52 9.84 22.01 -13.22
C GLY A 52 10.89 22.52 -14.20
N ARG A 53 11.11 21.84 -15.33
CA ARG A 53 12.07 22.24 -16.37
C ARG A 53 11.57 23.36 -17.28
N GLY A 54 10.25 23.56 -17.37
CA GLY A 54 9.67 24.66 -18.14
C GLY A 54 9.86 24.56 -19.67
N ASP A 55 10.26 23.38 -20.18
CA ASP A 55 10.63 23.19 -21.59
C ASP A 55 9.42 23.12 -22.56
N SER A 56 8.20 23.42 -22.12
CA SER A 56 6.98 23.44 -22.95
C SER A 56 5.86 24.21 -22.24
N PRO A 57 4.78 24.63 -22.94
CA PRO A 57 3.58 25.11 -22.26
C PRO A 57 3.19 24.07 -21.20
N VAL A 58 3.05 24.53 -19.95
CA VAL A 58 2.78 23.73 -18.75
C VAL A 58 1.51 22.91 -18.97
N ASP A 59 1.64 21.68 -19.47
CA ASP A 59 0.51 20.81 -19.75
C ASP A 59 0.11 20.04 -18.48
N LEU A 60 -0.74 20.69 -17.69
CA LEU A 60 -1.35 20.09 -16.51
C LEU A 60 -2.23 18.87 -16.84
N ALA A 61 -2.60 18.65 -18.12
CA ALA A 61 -3.36 17.48 -18.53
C ALA A 61 -2.53 16.19 -18.44
N SER A 62 -1.22 16.25 -18.71
CA SER A 62 -0.32 15.10 -18.59
C SER A 62 -0.19 14.65 -17.13
N LEU A 63 0.06 15.60 -16.21
CA LEU A 63 0.10 15.31 -14.77
C LEU A 63 -1.25 14.77 -14.26
N ARG A 64 -2.37 15.36 -14.72
CA ARG A 64 -3.72 14.87 -14.40
C ARG A 64 -3.91 13.43 -14.86
N THR A 65 -3.47 13.09 -16.06
CA THR A 65 -3.60 11.73 -16.63
C THR A 65 -2.71 10.73 -15.89
N ALA A 66 -1.48 11.12 -15.53
CA ALA A 66 -0.58 10.29 -14.74
C ALA A 66 -1.18 9.97 -13.36
N LEU A 67 -1.75 10.97 -12.67
CA LEU A 67 -2.43 10.74 -11.39
C LEU A 67 -3.70 9.89 -11.57
N ALA A 68 -4.53 10.20 -12.57
CA ALA A 68 -5.80 9.52 -12.81
C ALA A 68 -5.67 8.05 -13.22
N THR A 69 -4.50 7.65 -13.73
CA THR A 69 -4.18 6.25 -14.06
C THR A 69 -3.47 5.52 -12.93
N PHE A 70 -2.70 6.22 -12.10
CA PHE A 70 -1.97 5.64 -10.98
C PHE A 70 -2.89 5.10 -9.88
N PHE A 71 -3.78 5.93 -9.34
CA PHE A 71 -4.55 5.53 -8.14
C PHE A 71 -5.54 4.39 -8.39
N PRO A 72 -6.23 4.26 -9.56
CA PRO A 72 -7.07 3.10 -9.83
C PRO A 72 -6.26 1.82 -9.98
N ALA A 73 -5.07 1.88 -10.59
CA ALA A 73 -4.19 0.72 -10.73
C ALA A 73 -3.71 0.23 -9.35
N LEU A 74 -3.35 1.17 -8.46
CA LEU A 74 -2.91 0.85 -7.11
C LEU A 74 -4.03 0.27 -6.25
N VAL A 75 -5.21 0.91 -6.23
CA VAL A 75 -6.33 0.40 -5.42
C VAL A 75 -6.94 -0.87 -6.01
N GLY A 76 -6.94 -1.04 -7.33
CA GLY A 76 -7.41 -2.25 -8.00
C GLY A 76 -6.57 -3.47 -7.63
N SER A 77 -5.25 -3.38 -7.75
CA SER A 77 -4.33 -4.47 -7.35
C SER A 77 -4.44 -4.77 -5.84
N THR A 78 -4.53 -3.74 -5.01
CA THR A 78 -4.74 -3.87 -3.56
C THR A 78 -6.08 -4.54 -3.23
N CYS A 79 -7.15 -4.21 -3.95
CA CYS A 79 -8.45 -4.82 -3.77
C CYS A 79 -8.41 -6.31 -4.08
N PHE A 80 -7.77 -6.70 -5.19
CA PHE A 80 -7.56 -8.12 -5.51
C PHE A 80 -6.78 -8.85 -4.41
N GLN A 81 -5.71 -8.24 -3.88
CA GLN A 81 -4.95 -8.80 -2.76
C GLN A 81 -5.86 -9.02 -1.53
N ILE A 82 -6.71 -8.06 -1.17
CA ILE A 82 -7.63 -8.15 -0.02
C ILE A 82 -8.72 -9.21 -0.26
N ILE A 83 -9.28 -9.30 -1.47
CA ILE A 83 -10.35 -10.24 -1.80
C ILE A 83 -9.83 -11.68 -1.77
N LEU A 84 -8.67 -11.93 -2.37
CA LEU A 84 -8.06 -13.27 -2.45
C LEU A 84 -7.41 -13.69 -1.14
N GLY A 85 -6.94 -12.74 -0.33
CA GLY A 85 -6.29 -13.02 0.94
C GLY A 85 -7.24 -13.39 2.09
N ARG A 86 -6.65 -13.77 3.21
CA ARG A 86 -7.35 -14.12 4.46
C ARG A 86 -7.60 -12.88 5.33
N TYR A 87 -8.39 -11.94 4.80
CA TYR A 87 -8.78 -10.71 5.51
C TYR A 87 -10.18 -10.79 6.11
N LEU A 88 -10.49 -9.89 7.05
CA LEU A 88 -11.81 -9.74 7.64
C LEU A 88 -12.88 -9.50 6.56
N LYS A 89 -14.04 -10.14 6.70
CA LYS A 89 -15.16 -9.99 5.75
C LYS A 89 -15.62 -8.53 5.63
N ALA A 90 -15.63 -7.78 6.73
CA ALA A 90 -15.95 -6.36 6.76
C ALA A 90 -14.97 -5.53 5.91
N LEU A 91 -13.67 -5.84 5.98
CA LEU A 91 -12.65 -5.16 5.18
C LEU A 91 -12.87 -5.41 3.68
N LYS A 92 -13.14 -6.66 3.29
CA LYS A 92 -13.48 -7.01 1.89
C LYS A 92 -14.69 -6.24 1.38
N ALA A 93 -15.75 -6.15 2.21
CA ALA A 93 -16.99 -5.46 1.88
C ALA A 93 -16.83 -3.95 1.71
N VAL A 94 -15.82 -3.32 2.33
CA VAL A 94 -15.53 -1.88 2.17
C VAL A 94 -14.53 -1.61 1.04
N THR A 95 -13.49 -2.44 0.91
CA THR A 95 -12.47 -2.26 -0.12
C THR A 95 -13.04 -2.43 -1.53
N PHE A 96 -13.95 -3.37 -1.75
CA PHE A 96 -14.55 -3.58 -3.07
C PHE A 96 -15.30 -2.34 -3.60
N PRO A 97 -16.31 -1.79 -2.92
CA PRO A 97 -17.00 -0.59 -3.38
C PRO A 97 -16.08 0.64 -3.41
N ALA A 98 -15.12 0.77 -2.49
CA ALA A 98 -14.13 1.85 -2.53
C ALA A 98 -13.25 1.79 -3.79
N SER A 99 -12.83 0.59 -4.20
CA SER A 99 -12.05 0.40 -5.43
C SER A 99 -12.84 0.75 -6.68
N ILE A 100 -14.14 0.41 -6.73
CA ILE A 100 -15.03 0.79 -7.83
C ILE A 100 -15.21 2.30 -7.86
N ALA A 101 -15.47 2.94 -6.71
CA ALA A 101 -15.63 4.38 -6.62
C ALA A 101 -14.38 5.12 -7.10
N LEU A 102 -13.19 4.68 -6.70
CA LEU A 102 -11.94 5.25 -7.18
C LEU A 102 -11.75 4.99 -8.69
N ALA A 103 -12.02 3.79 -9.20
CA ALA A 103 -11.93 3.53 -10.64
C ALA A 103 -12.86 4.46 -11.45
N VAL A 104 -14.08 4.70 -10.98
CA VAL A 104 -15.02 5.64 -11.60
C VAL A 104 -14.49 7.07 -11.54
N VAL A 105 -13.92 7.50 -10.42
CA VAL A 105 -13.30 8.83 -10.30
C VAL A 105 -12.12 8.97 -11.25
N GLY A 106 -11.26 7.94 -11.38
CA GLY A 106 -10.13 7.95 -12.30
C GLY A 106 -10.58 8.06 -13.75
N PHE A 107 -11.57 7.26 -14.14
CA PHE A 107 -12.17 7.32 -15.47
C PHE A 107 -12.78 8.71 -15.73
N TRP A 108 -13.61 9.22 -14.81
CA TRP A 108 -14.20 10.56 -14.95
C TRP A 108 -13.14 11.65 -15.08
N LEU A 109 -12.07 11.58 -14.27
CA LEU A 109 -10.94 12.49 -14.36
C LEU A 109 -10.14 12.34 -15.64
N ILE A 110 -10.26 11.28 -16.44
CA ILE A 110 -9.62 11.21 -17.77
C ILE A 110 -10.50 11.88 -18.83
N PHE A 111 -11.82 11.65 -18.77
CA PHE A 111 -12.74 12.10 -19.83
C PHE A 111 -13.25 13.53 -19.67
N ASP A 112 -13.33 14.05 -18.45
CA ASP A 112 -13.94 15.34 -18.21
C ASP A 112 -13.09 16.51 -18.76
N ARG A 113 -13.63 17.28 -19.70
CA ARG A 113 -12.96 18.46 -20.26
C ARG A 113 -13.43 19.79 -19.66
N GLY A 114 -14.42 19.77 -18.77
CA GLY A 114 -15.00 20.96 -18.15
C GLY A 114 -14.35 21.36 -16.83
N LEU A 115 -13.65 20.44 -16.16
CA LEU A 115 -12.96 20.71 -14.92
C LEU A 115 -11.73 21.57 -15.14
N THR A 116 -11.59 22.61 -14.31
CA THR A 116 -10.35 23.35 -14.18
C THR A 116 -9.22 22.41 -13.75
N ALA A 117 -8.05 22.53 -14.39
CA ALA A 117 -6.88 21.69 -14.13
C ALA A 117 -6.54 21.60 -12.62
N HIS A 118 -6.56 22.72 -11.91
CA HIS A 118 -6.32 22.77 -10.46
C HIS A 118 -7.27 21.86 -9.67
N LYS A 119 -8.58 21.92 -9.95
CA LYS A 119 -9.57 21.08 -9.27
C LYS A 119 -9.36 19.60 -9.58
N ALA A 120 -9.08 19.28 -10.85
CA ALA A 120 -8.85 17.91 -11.27
C ALA A 120 -7.63 17.31 -10.59
N ILE A 121 -6.54 18.07 -10.51
CA ILE A 121 -5.30 17.69 -9.82
C ILE A 121 -5.56 17.53 -8.31
N THR A 122 -6.29 18.45 -7.66
CA THR A 122 -6.62 18.32 -6.24
C THR A 122 -7.39 17.03 -5.95
N ILE A 123 -8.41 16.72 -6.76
CA ILE A 123 -9.18 15.47 -6.61
C ILE A 123 -8.27 14.25 -6.84
N ALA A 124 -7.41 14.28 -7.87
CA ALA A 124 -6.51 13.20 -8.19
C ALA A 124 -5.46 12.95 -7.09
N ILE A 125 -4.94 14.00 -6.47
CA ILE A 125 -4.03 13.91 -5.31
C ILE A 125 -4.75 13.27 -4.11
N LEU A 126 -5.96 13.72 -3.79
CA LEU A 126 -6.74 13.13 -2.70
C LEU A 126 -7.04 11.65 -2.95
N ALA A 127 -7.44 11.30 -4.17
CA ALA A 127 -7.67 9.90 -4.58
C ALA A 127 -6.39 9.06 -4.49
N THR A 128 -5.24 9.64 -4.86
CA THR A 128 -3.93 9.01 -4.75
C THR A 128 -3.56 8.73 -3.29
N ILE A 129 -3.72 9.71 -2.39
CA ILE A 129 -3.48 9.53 -0.95
C ILE A 129 -4.36 8.41 -0.38
N VAL A 130 -5.64 8.38 -0.74
CA VAL A 130 -6.56 7.32 -0.32
C VAL A 130 -6.09 5.96 -0.86
N SER A 131 -5.71 5.87 -2.14
CA SER A 131 -5.22 4.60 -2.71
C SER A 131 -3.94 4.09 -2.05
N LEU A 132 -3.02 4.99 -1.71
CA LEU A 132 -1.80 4.68 -0.96
C LEU A 132 -2.13 4.17 0.44
N TRP A 133 -3.13 4.76 1.11
CA TRP A 133 -3.61 4.29 2.40
C TRP A 133 -4.27 2.90 2.31
N PHE A 134 -5.02 2.61 1.25
CA PHE A 134 -5.54 1.26 0.99
C PHE A 134 -4.41 0.25 0.82
N TRP A 135 -3.39 0.58 0.03
CA TRP A 135 -2.20 -0.26 -0.15
C TRP A 135 -1.52 -0.53 1.19
N TRP A 136 -1.37 0.52 2.01
CA TRP A 136 -0.79 0.43 3.35
C TRP A 136 -1.55 -0.57 4.23
N ILE A 137 -2.89 -0.45 4.29
CA ILE A 137 -3.74 -1.34 5.10
C ILE A 137 -3.66 -2.80 4.63
N ALA A 138 -3.66 -3.04 3.33
CA ALA A 138 -3.60 -4.38 2.77
C ALA A 138 -2.28 -5.08 3.15
N ASN A 139 -1.18 -4.33 3.14
CA ASN A 139 0.16 -4.86 3.40
C ASN A 139 0.58 -4.76 4.87
N ALA A 140 -0.20 -4.11 5.72
CA ALA A 140 0.13 -3.83 7.12
C ALA A 140 0.38 -5.07 8.01
N ASP A 141 -0.06 -6.26 7.59
CA ASP A 141 0.17 -7.53 8.28
C ASP A 141 1.01 -8.51 7.43
N ASN A 142 1.70 -8.02 6.39
CA ASN A 142 2.60 -8.87 5.62
C ASN A 142 3.90 -9.10 6.41
N PRO A 143 4.19 -10.35 6.83
CA PRO A 143 5.37 -10.66 7.64
C PRO A 143 6.68 -10.34 6.92
N ASP A 144 6.70 -10.35 5.58
CA ASP A 144 7.90 -10.07 4.79
C ASP A 144 8.44 -8.64 5.00
N PHE A 145 7.61 -7.74 5.52
CA PHE A 145 7.97 -6.34 5.75
C PHE A 145 8.26 -6.02 7.22
N PHE A 146 8.29 -7.02 8.10
CA PHE A 146 8.57 -6.82 9.51
C PHE A 146 10.02 -7.14 9.85
N ASP A 147 10.62 -6.27 10.66
CA ASP A 147 12.00 -6.41 11.15
C ASP A 147 12.15 -7.49 12.23
N GLU A 148 11.24 -8.46 12.29
CA GLU A 148 11.31 -9.57 13.24
C GLU A 148 12.42 -10.54 12.79
N THR A 149 13.28 -10.93 13.73
CA THR A 149 14.36 -11.88 13.45
C THR A 149 13.76 -13.26 13.17
N LEU A 150 13.98 -13.79 11.97
CA LEU A 150 13.63 -15.17 11.67
C LEU A 150 14.36 -16.11 12.65
N PRO A 151 13.69 -17.11 13.25
CA PRO A 151 14.32 -18.05 14.19
C PRO A 151 15.54 -18.79 13.63
N LEU A 152 15.64 -18.85 12.30
CA LEU A 152 16.70 -19.51 11.53
C LEU A 152 17.63 -18.52 10.81
N ALA A 153 17.48 -17.21 11.02
CA ALA A 153 18.42 -16.26 10.44
C ALA A 153 19.83 -16.48 11.01
N ALA A 154 20.84 -16.46 10.16
CA ALA A 154 22.25 -16.59 10.52
C ALA A 154 22.80 -15.32 11.22
N VAL A 155 22.04 -14.78 12.17
CA VAL A 155 22.39 -13.61 13.00
C VAL A 155 22.96 -14.01 14.36
N GLY A 156 23.41 -15.27 14.49
CA GLY A 156 23.89 -15.82 15.75
C GLY A 156 22.75 -15.99 16.76
N GLY A 157 21.78 -16.85 16.42
CA GLY A 157 20.64 -17.19 17.28
C GLY A 157 21.05 -17.68 18.67
N ASP A 158 20.05 -17.96 19.52
CA ASP A 158 20.26 -18.29 20.93
C ASP A 158 21.38 -19.32 21.16
N THR A 159 22.44 -18.91 21.87
CA THR A 159 23.60 -19.76 22.19
C THR A 159 23.27 -20.81 23.24
N ALA A 160 22.13 -20.70 23.93
CA ALA A 160 21.64 -21.67 24.89
C ALA A 160 20.77 -22.77 24.25
N ARG A 161 20.43 -22.67 22.95
CA ARG A 161 19.66 -23.71 22.27
C ARG A 161 20.51 -24.99 22.12
N PRO A 162 19.93 -26.18 22.32
CA PRO A 162 20.65 -27.43 22.06
C PRO A 162 21.10 -27.45 20.60
N LEU A 163 22.37 -27.79 20.39
CA LEU A 163 22.96 -27.89 19.06
C LEU A 163 22.26 -29.01 18.29
N ASP A 164 21.84 -28.71 17.06
CA ASP A 164 21.24 -29.69 16.17
C ASP A 164 22.39 -30.49 15.51
N GLY A 165 22.83 -31.55 16.20
CA GLY A 165 23.90 -32.42 15.76
C GLY A 165 24.34 -33.40 16.86
N ASN A 166 24.49 -34.68 16.52
CA ASN A 166 25.15 -35.67 17.37
C ASN A 166 26.58 -35.95 16.85
N LEU A 167 27.42 -36.55 17.70
CA LEU A 167 28.78 -36.97 17.33
C LEU A 167 28.85 -38.47 17.01
N ASP A 168 27.70 -39.13 16.82
CA ASP A 168 27.57 -40.59 16.70
C ASP A 168 28.18 -41.18 15.41
N GLY A 169 28.91 -40.38 14.61
CA GLY A 169 29.58 -40.78 13.38
C GLY A 169 31.08 -40.53 13.35
N PHE A 170 31.70 -40.15 14.47
CA PHE A 170 33.15 -39.94 14.56
C PHE A 170 33.76 -41.02 15.48
N ASP A 171 34.36 -42.05 14.88
CA ASP A 171 35.26 -42.97 15.58
C ASP A 171 36.67 -42.37 15.63
N ALA A 172 37.32 -42.47 16.80
CA ALA A 172 38.65 -41.93 17.09
C ALA A 172 39.80 -42.65 16.37
#